data_AF-A0A8J5N9X8-F1
#
_entry.id   AF-A0A8J5N9X8-F1
#
_cell.length_a   1.000
_cell.length_b   1.000
_cell.length_c   1.000
_cell.angle_alpha   90.00
_cell.angle_beta   90.00
_cell.angle_gamma   90.00
#
_symmetry.space_group_name_H-M   'P 1'
#
loop_
_entity.id
_entity.type
_entity.pdbx_description
1 polymer ?
#
loop_
_entity_poly.entity_id
_entity_poly.type
_entity_poly.pdbx_seq_one_letter_code
_entity_poly.pdbx_strand_id
1 'polypeptide(L)'
;MKTAVILAVVAVALADKLAPVPLPVAILRSQQVNPDEFGAHSSDFEAENGIQFQFSGSQGATGGSNMIGSWSYLQEDGSVA
;
A
#
# COMPACT_ATOMS: atom_id res chain seq x y z
N MET A 1 30.55 15.15 33.48
CA MET A 1 29.90 13.85 33.77
C MET A 1 28.38 13.99 33.82
N LYS A 2 27.81 14.78 34.76
CA LYS A 2 26.35 14.99 34.85
C LYS A 2 25.70 15.55 33.57
N THR A 3 26.37 16.49 32.91
CA THR A 3 25.88 17.10 31.65
C THR A 3 25.77 16.09 30.51
N ALA A 4 26.74 15.18 30.39
CA ALA A 4 26.71 14.13 29.38
C ALA A 4 25.55 13.14 29.62
N VAL A 5 25.27 12.82 30.88
CA VAL A 5 24.12 11.96 31.24
C VAL A 5 22.80 12.64 30.89
N ILE A 6 22.64 13.92 31.18
CA ILE A 6 21.43 14.68 30.84
C ILE A 6 21.21 14.71 29.32
N LEU A 7 22.27 14.98 28.54
CA LEU A 7 22.20 14.98 27.08
C LEU A 7 21.82 13.60 26.51
N ALA A 8 22.37 12.53 27.08
CA ALA A 8 22.03 11.17 26.66
C ALA A 8 20.56 10.82 26.92
N VAL A 9 20.01 11.21 28.07
CA VAL A 9 18.59 10.99 28.39
C VAL A 9 17.67 11.77 27.47
N VAL A 10 18.01 13.03 27.18
CA VAL A 10 17.25 13.87 26.25
C VAL A 10 17.28 13.29 24.83
N ALA A 11 18.44 12.80 24.37
CA ALA A 11 18.57 12.18 23.06
C ALA A 11 17.69 10.93 22.92
N VAL A 12 17.65 10.05 23.94
CA VAL A 12 16.80 8.84 23.93
C VAL A 12 15.31 9.21 23.96
N ALA A 13 14.92 10.20 24.76
CA ALA A 13 13.53 10.66 24.82
C ALA A 13 13.04 11.30 23.50
N LEU A 14 13.95 11.94 22.76
CA LEU A 14 13.64 12.53 21.44
C LEU A 14 13.69 11.50 20.30
N ALA A 15 14.39 10.37 20.47
CA ALA A 15 14.47 9.33 19.45
C ALA A 15 13.09 8.72 19.13
N ASP A 16 12.22 8.58 20.13
CA ASP A 16 10.83 8.10 19.97
C ASP A 16 9.91 9.12 19.27
N LYS A 17 10.37 10.37 19.11
CA LYS A 17 9.67 11.42 18.36
C LYS A 17 10.14 11.52 16.91
N LEU A 18 11.17 10.78 16.53
CA LEU A 18 11.59 10.70 15.12
C LEU A 18 10.52 9.92 14.37
N ALA A 19 10.11 10.43 13.21
CA ALA A 19 9.20 9.71 12.34
C ALA A 19 9.79 8.31 12.05
N PRO A 20 9.02 7.23 12.23
CA PRO A 20 9.48 5.90 11.86
C PRO A 20 9.93 5.94 10.40
N VAL A 21 11.09 5.34 10.11
CA VAL A 21 11.45 5.06 8.72
C VAL A 21 10.33 4.17 8.16
N PRO A 22 9.61 4.59 7.10
CA PRO A 22 8.54 3.78 6.55
C PRO A 22 9.15 2.46 6.09
N LEU A 23 8.79 1.37 6.77
CA LEU A 23 9.15 0.04 6.31
C LEU A 23 8.38 -0.21 4.99
N PRO A 24 9.01 -0.87 4.00
CA PRO A 24 8.29 -1.30 2.81
C PRO A 24 7.10 -2.17 3.22
N VAL A 25 5.90 -1.83 2.77
CA VAL A 25 4.71 -2.65 3.00
C VAL A 25 4.80 -3.88 2.11
N ALA A 26 4.75 -5.07 2.71
CA ALA A 26 4.82 -6.31 1.95
C ALA A 26 3.52 -6.56 1.17
N ILE A 27 3.64 -7.11 -0.05
CA ILE A 27 2.51 -7.64 -0.80
C ILE A 27 2.28 -9.08 -0.37
N LEU A 28 1.12 -9.37 0.22
CA LEU A 28 0.73 -10.69 0.71
C LEU A 28 0.19 -11.57 -0.43
N ARG A 29 -0.57 -10.96 -1.35
CA ARG A 29 -1.13 -11.62 -2.53
C ARG A 29 -0.98 -10.72 -3.74
N SER A 30 -0.63 -11.31 -4.87
CA SER A 30 -0.65 -10.64 -6.17
C SER A 30 -1.09 -11.66 -7.21
N GLN A 31 -2.14 -11.34 -7.94
CA GLN A 31 -2.56 -12.10 -9.11
C GLN A 31 -2.74 -11.13 -10.28
N GLN A 32 -2.36 -11.60 -11.44
CA GLN A 32 -2.47 -10.84 -12.67
C GLN A 32 -2.79 -11.81 -13.80
N VAL A 33 -3.84 -11.49 -14.55
CA VAL A 33 -4.19 -12.15 -15.80
C VAL A 33 -3.81 -11.19 -16.91
N ASN A 34 -2.86 -11.64 -17.75
CA ASN A 34 -2.41 -10.87 -18.90
C ASN A 34 -3.53 -10.77 -19.96
N PRO A 35 -3.52 -9.71 -20.80
CA PRO A 35 -4.49 -9.53 -21.87
C PRO A 35 -4.60 -10.75 -22.79
N ASP A 36 -5.82 -11.21 -23.04
CA ASP A 36 -6.12 -12.20 -24.08
C ASP A 36 -6.21 -11.58 -25.49
N GLU A 37 -6.63 -12.37 -26.48
CA GLU A 37 -6.82 -11.91 -27.88
C GLU A 37 -7.85 -10.78 -28.02
N PHE A 38 -8.74 -10.60 -27.04
CA PHE A 38 -9.72 -9.53 -26.98
C PHE A 38 -9.30 -8.40 -26.02
N GLY A 39 -8.07 -8.47 -25.51
CA GLY A 39 -7.50 -7.50 -24.58
C GLY A 39 -8.06 -7.58 -23.16
N ALA A 40 -8.79 -8.65 -22.81
CA ALA A 40 -9.35 -8.84 -21.47
C ALA A 40 -8.24 -9.17 -20.46
N HIS A 41 -8.15 -8.40 -19.38
CA HIS A 41 -7.09 -8.49 -18.38
C HIS A 41 -7.62 -8.17 -16.98
N SER A 42 -6.92 -8.64 -15.96
CA SER A 42 -7.22 -8.31 -14.58
C SER A 42 -5.97 -8.30 -13.72
N SER A 43 -6.01 -7.56 -12.61
CA SER A 43 -5.03 -7.71 -11.55
C SER A 43 -5.66 -7.42 -10.20
N ASP A 44 -5.25 -8.21 -9.22
CA ASP A 44 -5.56 -8.00 -7.82
C ASP A 44 -4.29 -8.11 -6.97
N PHE A 45 -4.20 -7.28 -5.94
CA PHE A 45 -3.19 -7.43 -4.91
C PHE A 45 -3.72 -7.08 -3.53
N GLU A 46 -3.10 -7.68 -2.53
CA GLU A 46 -3.36 -7.44 -1.12
C GLU A 46 -2.03 -7.15 -0.43
N ALA A 47 -1.98 -6.07 0.33
CA ALA A 47 -0.80 -5.64 1.07
C ALA A 47 -0.98 -5.84 2.58
N GLU A 48 0.13 -5.97 3.30
CA GLU A 48 0.18 -6.24 4.74
C GLU A 48 -0.59 -5.22 5.59
N ASN A 49 -0.63 -3.97 5.15
CA ASN A 49 -1.34 -2.90 5.83
C ASN A 49 -2.86 -2.88 5.56
N GLY A 50 -3.40 -3.95 4.96
CA GLY A 50 -4.83 -4.10 4.70
C GLY A 50 -5.30 -3.39 3.43
N ILE A 51 -4.40 -2.89 2.57
CA ILE A 51 -4.78 -2.42 1.24
C ILE A 51 -5.18 -3.62 0.40
N GLN A 52 -6.38 -3.56 -0.17
CA GLN A 52 -6.86 -4.48 -1.20
C GLN A 52 -7.16 -3.69 -2.46
N PHE A 53 -6.66 -4.19 -3.58
CA PHE A 53 -6.86 -3.57 -4.87
C PHE A 53 -7.23 -4.64 -5.88
N GLN A 54 -8.26 -4.38 -6.68
CA GLN A 54 -8.64 -5.24 -7.79
C GLN A 54 -9.14 -4.41 -8.96
N PHE A 55 -8.73 -4.77 -10.17
CA PHE A 55 -9.33 -4.27 -11.39
C PHE A 55 -9.41 -5.35 -12.45
N SER A 56 -10.38 -5.18 -13.33
CA SER A 56 -10.56 -5.96 -14.54
C SER A 56 -10.97 -5.05 -15.67
N GLY A 57 -10.60 -5.40 -16.87
CA GLY A 57 -10.92 -4.60 -18.02
C GLY A 57 -10.71 -5.34 -19.32
N SER A 58 -11.09 -4.70 -20.41
CA SER A 58 -10.86 -5.20 -21.76
C SER A 58 -10.63 -4.06 -22.73
N GLN A 59 -10.06 -4.37 -23.89
CA GLN A 59 -9.94 -3.40 -24.95
C GLN A 59 -11.33 -2.99 -25.46
N GLY A 60 -11.56 -1.68 -25.58
CA GLY A 60 -12.77 -1.10 -26.14
C GLY A 60 -12.75 -1.12 -27.67
N ALA A 61 -13.94 -1.14 -28.29
CA ALA A 61 -14.11 -1.26 -29.74
C ALA A 61 -13.43 -0.17 -30.59
N THR A 62 -13.13 0.99 -30.00
CA THR A 62 -12.44 2.12 -30.66
C THR A 62 -10.95 2.21 -30.32
N GLY A 63 -10.37 1.15 -29.73
CA GLY A 63 -8.95 1.11 -29.33
C GLY A 63 -8.65 1.68 -27.94
N GLY A 64 -9.68 2.09 -27.18
CA GLY A 64 -9.55 2.48 -25.77
C GLY A 64 -9.50 1.27 -24.81
N SER A 65 -9.50 1.52 -23.51
CA SER A 65 -9.60 0.49 -22.47
C SER A 65 -10.84 0.75 -21.60
N ASN A 66 -11.66 -0.28 -21.41
CA ASN A 66 -12.75 -0.25 -20.44
C ASN A 66 -12.26 -0.95 -19.18
N MET A 67 -12.14 -0.23 -18.07
CA MET A 67 -11.68 -0.78 -16.80
C MET A 67 -12.72 -0.55 -15.71
N ILE A 68 -12.89 -1.55 -14.85
CA ILE A 68 -13.65 -1.46 -13.61
C ILE A 68 -12.82 -2.06 -12.49
N GLY A 69 -12.86 -1.44 -11.32
CA GLY A 69 -12.12 -1.93 -10.18
C GLY A 69 -12.64 -1.36 -8.89
N SER A 70 -12.12 -1.91 -7.80
CA SER A 70 -12.34 -1.41 -6.46
C SER A 70 -11.03 -1.45 -5.71
N TRP A 71 -10.92 -0.55 -4.75
CA TRP A 71 -9.81 -0.49 -3.83
C TRP A 71 -10.40 -0.29 -2.45
N SER A 72 -9.74 -0.83 -1.45
CA SER A 72 -10.06 -0.56 -0.06
C SER A 72 -8.81 -0.56 0.81
N TYR A 73 -8.88 0.14 1.93
CA TYR A 73 -7.80 0.19 2.91
C TYR A 73 -8.36 0.41 4.31
N LEU A 74 -7.59 -0.01 5.31
CA LEU A 74 -7.89 0.25 6.72
C LEU A 74 -7.45 1.66 7.10
N GLN A 75 -8.35 2.39 7.73
CA GLN A 75 -8.08 3.70 8.34
C GLN A 75 -7.52 3.52 9.76
N GLU A 76 -6.96 4.58 10.34
CA GLU A 76 -6.41 4.57 11.70
C GLU A 76 -7.45 4.21 12.78
N ASP A 77 -8.74 4.48 12.51
CA ASP A 77 -9.86 4.14 13.40
C ASP A 77 -10.38 2.70 13.21
N GLY A 78 -9.77 1.93 12.31
CA GLY A 78 -10.15 0.56 11.96
C GLY A 78 -11.31 0.44 10.98
N SER A 79 -11.86 1.55 10.49
CA SER A 79 -12.87 1.54 9.43
C SER A 79 -12.25 1.29 8.04
N VAL A 80 -13.07 0.86 7.08
CA VAL A 80 -12.64 0.59 5.70
C VAL A 80 -13.14 1.73 4.80
N ALA A 81 -12.23 2.29 4.02
CA ALA A 81 -12.54 3.25 2.95
C ALA A 81 -12.45 2.58 1.58
#